data_AF-A0A4R4U4E4-F1
#
_entry.id   AF-A0A4R4U4E4-F1
#
_cell.length_a   1.000
_cell.length_b   1.000
_cell.length_c   1.000
_cell.angle_alpha   90.00
_cell.angle_beta   90.00
_cell.angle_gamma   90.00
#
_symmetry.space_group_name_H-M   'P 1'
#
loop_
_entity.id
_entity.type
_entity.pdbx_description
1 polymer ?
#
loop_
_entity_poly.entity_id
_entity_poly.type
_entity_poly.pdbx_seq_one_letter_code
_entity_poly.pdbx_strand_id
1 'polypeptide(L)'
;MLDHADATINELPVDAPGHVPWWPRPDVNLFNIVLHVLQDTTRHAGHADILREQLDGWSGLKAEYEEQIDTAARETYRAKIQQAARAAAGGSS
;
A
#
# COMPACT_ATOMS: atom_id res chain seq x y z
N MET A 1 4.87 17.08 16.34
CA MET A 1 5.45 16.00 15.51
C MET A 1 5.27 16.32 14.03
N LEU A 2 4.06 16.71 13.60
CA LEU A 2 3.85 17.26 12.24
C LEU A 2 4.60 18.58 12.03
N ASP A 3 4.55 19.51 12.99
CA ASP A 3 5.23 20.82 12.86
C ASP A 3 6.73 20.75 12.54
N HIS A 4 7.43 19.72 13.05
CA HIS A 4 8.87 19.53 12.77
C HIS A 4 9.11 18.99 11.36
N ALA A 5 8.28 18.06 10.91
CA ALA A 5 8.34 17.55 9.54
C ALA A 5 7.97 18.66 8.54
N ASP A 6 6.94 19.45 8.85
CA ASP A 6 6.51 20.59 8.02
C ASP A 6 7.60 21.65 7.92
N ALA A 7 8.24 22.03 9.04
CA ALA A 7 9.38 22.94 9.03
C ALA A 7 10.53 22.40 8.16
N THR A 8 10.88 21.13 8.32
CA THR A 8 11.94 20.48 7.52
C THR A 8 11.63 20.52 6.02
N ILE A 9 10.39 20.19 5.63
CA ILE A 9 9.96 20.17 4.23
C ILE A 9 9.93 21.58 3.63
N ASN A 10 9.53 22.59 4.40
CA ASN A 10 9.41 23.96 3.92
C ASN A 10 10.74 24.71 3.89
N GLU A 11 11.66 24.41 4.81
CA GLU A 11 12.89 25.18 5.02
C GLU A 11 14.13 24.60 4.29
N LEU A 12 14.14 23.29 4.00
CA LEU A 12 15.27 22.64 3.35
C LEU A 12 15.04 22.40 1.86
N PRO A 13 16.09 22.50 1.02
CA PRO A 13 15.99 22.10 -0.37
C PRO A 13 15.77 20.59 -0.50
N VAL A 14 15.15 20.16 -1.59
CA VAL A 14 14.76 18.76 -1.85
C VAL A 14 15.95 17.78 -1.90
N ASP A 15 17.14 18.28 -2.22
CA ASP A 15 18.40 17.55 -2.26
C ASP A 15 19.23 17.66 -0.97
N ALA A 16 18.70 18.29 0.09
CA ALA A 16 19.37 18.41 1.38
C ALA A 16 19.79 17.04 1.93
N PRO A 17 21.05 16.87 2.35
CA PRO A 17 21.57 15.57 2.79
C PRO A 17 21.00 15.18 4.16
N GLY A 18 20.77 13.88 4.35
CA GLY A 18 20.37 13.25 5.60
C GLY A 18 21.03 11.88 5.77
N HIS A 19 20.99 11.35 6.99
CA HIS A 19 21.64 10.09 7.33
C HIS A 19 20.73 9.19 8.17
N VAL A 20 20.46 7.97 7.68
CA VAL A 20 19.61 6.96 8.32
C VAL A 20 20.42 5.67 8.54
N PRO A 21 20.99 5.46 9.74
CA PRO A 21 22.07 4.47 9.94
C PRO A 21 21.63 3.01 9.82
N TRP A 22 20.33 2.71 9.88
CA TRP A 22 19.79 1.35 9.74
C TRP A 22 19.32 1.02 8.32
N TRP A 23 19.47 1.93 7.35
CA TRP A 23 19.11 1.67 5.96
C TRP A 23 20.30 1.08 5.16
N PRO A 24 20.04 0.21 4.16
CA PRO A 24 21.10 -0.34 3.31
C PRO A 24 21.93 0.72 2.56
N ARG A 25 21.33 1.89 2.31
CA ARG A 25 21.99 3.10 1.81
C ARG A 25 21.70 4.22 2.82
N PRO A 26 22.60 4.46 3.79
CA PRO A 26 22.28 5.31 4.93
C PRO A 26 22.31 6.81 4.56
N ASP A 27 23.11 7.20 3.58
CA ASP A 27 23.14 8.58 3.08
C ASP A 27 22.01 8.79 2.07
N VAL A 28 21.15 9.74 2.37
CA VAL A 28 19.92 10.04 1.62
C VAL A 28 19.77 11.54 1.45
N ASN A 29 18.77 11.97 0.70
CA ASN A 29 18.33 13.35 0.68
C ASN A 29 16.87 13.46 1.15
N LEU A 30 16.40 14.68 1.38
CA LEU A 30 15.04 14.95 1.80
C LEU A 30 14.00 14.33 0.85
N PHE A 31 14.24 14.39 -0.47
CA PHE A 31 13.37 13.74 -1.47
C PHE A 31 13.16 12.25 -1.21
N ASN A 32 14.25 11.51 -0.97
CA ASN A 32 14.19 10.07 -0.71
C ASN A 32 13.39 9.76 0.56
N ILE A 33 13.51 10.60 1.60
CA ILE A 33 12.75 10.45 2.84
C ILE A 33 11.27 10.71 2.61
N VAL A 34 10.91 11.78 1.90
CA VAL A 34 9.50 12.10 1.60
C VAL A 34 8.85 10.99 0.80
N LEU A 35 9.52 10.46 -0.23
CA LEU A 35 9.02 9.32 -1.00
C LEU A 35 8.86 8.06 -0.14
N HIS A 36 9.80 7.79 0.75
CA HIS A 36 9.71 6.65 1.66
C HIS A 36 8.48 6.75 2.57
N VAL A 37 8.27 7.90 3.20
CA VAL A 37 7.12 8.12 4.09
C VAL A 37 5.80 8.09 3.32
N LEU A 38 5.77 8.66 2.10
CA LEU A 38 4.60 8.60 1.23
C LEU A 38 4.24 7.13 0.90
N GLN A 39 5.22 6.34 0.49
CA GLN A 39 5.02 4.93 0.16
C GLN A 39 4.52 4.14 1.38
N ASP A 40 5.13 4.35 2.54
CA ASP A 40 4.73 3.69 3.80
C ASP A 40 3.28 4.07 4.18
N THR A 41 2.95 5.36 4.08
CA THR A 41 1.60 5.88 4.35
C THR A 41 0.57 5.27 3.40
N THR A 42 0.84 5.23 2.09
CA THR A 42 -0.07 4.61 1.11
C THR A 42 -0.25 3.11 1.38
N ARG A 43 0.82 2.39 1.75
CA ARG A 43 0.73 0.97 2.09
C ARG A 43 -0.15 0.75 3.31
N HIS A 44 0.01 1.56 4.36
CA HIS A 44 -0.81 1.50 5.56
C HIS A 44 -2.27 1.85 5.30
N ALA A 45 -2.52 2.90 4.51
CA ALA A 45 -3.87 3.29 4.11
C ALA A 45 -4.58 2.16 3.34
N GLY A 46 -3.88 1.52 2.39
CA GLY A 46 -4.43 0.37 1.65
C GLY A 46 -4.72 -0.84 2.55
N HIS A 47 -3.88 -1.14 3.54
CA HIS A 47 -4.18 -2.19 4.51
C HIS A 47 -5.40 -1.85 5.37
N ALA A 48 -5.50 -0.59 5.83
CA ALA A 48 -6.65 -0.14 6.61
C ALA A 48 -7.94 -0.19 5.79
N ASP A 49 -7.88 0.12 4.50
CA ASP A 49 -9.02 0.03 3.59
C ASP A 49 -9.49 -1.43 3.42
N ILE A 50 -8.57 -2.39 3.21
CA ILE A 50 -8.93 -3.81 3.17
C ILE A 50 -9.64 -4.26 4.46
N LEU A 51 -9.17 -3.80 5.62
CA LEU A 51 -9.82 -4.12 6.90
C LEU A 51 -11.20 -3.47 7.01
N ARG A 52 -11.35 -2.22 6.56
CA ARG A 52 -12.64 -1.53 6.50
C ARG A 52 -13.62 -2.31 5.61
N GLU A 53 -13.24 -2.64 4.38
CA GLU A 53 -14.07 -3.39 3.42
C GLU A 53 -14.53 -4.75 3.98
N GLN A 54 -13.70 -5.41 4.79
CA GLN A 54 -14.06 -6.67 5.46
C GLN A 54 -15.06 -6.47 6.60
N LEU A 55 -15.02 -5.33 7.28
CA LEU A 55 -15.88 -5.03 8.42
C LEU A 55 -17.26 -4.52 7.97
N ASP A 56 -17.31 -3.65 6.96
CA ASP A 56 -18.57 -3.08 6.47
C ASP A 56 -19.20 -3.89 5.33
N GLY A 57 -18.43 -4.71 4.61
CA GLY A 57 -18.90 -5.49 3.47
C GLY A 57 -19.05 -4.68 2.19
N TRP A 58 -18.45 -3.49 2.10
CA TRP A 58 -18.50 -2.59 0.95
C TRP A 58 -17.10 -2.31 0.41
N SER A 59 -16.92 -2.49 -0.89
CA SER A 59 -15.67 -2.16 -1.59
C SER A 59 -15.78 -0.87 -2.38
N GLY A 60 -14.68 -0.14 -2.52
CA GLY A 60 -14.63 1.11 -3.29
C GLY A 60 -13.91 2.23 -2.54
N LEU A 61 -13.22 3.10 -3.30
CA LEU A 61 -12.36 4.16 -2.75
C LEU A 61 -13.12 5.48 -2.45
N LYS A 62 -14.27 5.69 -3.11
CA LYS A 62 -15.12 6.86 -2.92
C LYS A 62 -16.56 6.41 -2.76
N ALA A 63 -17.33 7.16 -1.98
CA ALA A 63 -18.76 6.89 -1.76
C ALA A 63 -19.58 6.70 -3.04
N GLU A 64 -19.22 7.41 -4.13
CA GLU A 64 -19.88 7.28 -5.44
C GLU A 64 -19.58 5.97 -6.19
N TYR A 65 -18.56 5.23 -5.75
CA TYR A 65 -18.11 3.95 -6.32
C TYR A 65 -18.16 2.82 -5.30
N GLU A 66 -18.81 3.03 -4.15
CA GLU A 66 -19.00 1.99 -3.15
C GLU A 66 -20.03 0.96 -3.63
N GLU A 67 -19.63 -0.30 -3.62
CA GLU A 67 -20.46 -1.42 -4.00
C GLU A 67 -20.40 -2.51 -2.92
N GLN A 68 -21.55 -3.12 -2.63
CA GLN A 68 -21.61 -4.23 -1.70
C GLN A 68 -20.82 -5.42 -2.26
N ILE A 69 -20.03 -6.05 -1.40
CA ILE A 69 -19.23 -7.21 -1.75
C ILE A 69 -20.15 -8.41 -2.03
N ASP A 70 -20.15 -8.89 -3.28
CA ASP A 70 -20.73 -10.18 -3.64
C ASP A 70 -19.76 -11.31 -3.26
N THR A 71 -19.94 -11.84 -2.05
CA THR A 71 -19.12 -12.93 -1.51
C THR A 71 -19.22 -14.20 -2.35
N ALA A 72 -20.41 -14.55 -2.88
CA ALA A 72 -20.60 -15.77 -3.66
C ALA A 72 -19.88 -15.69 -5.02
N ALA A 73 -19.94 -14.53 -5.68
CA ALA A 73 -19.16 -14.27 -6.88
C ALA A 73 -17.66 -14.30 -6.60
N ARG A 74 -17.20 -13.69 -5.49
CA ARG A 74 -15.79 -13.73 -5.08
C ARG A 74 -15.28 -15.14 -4.81
N GLU A 75 -16.06 -15.98 -4.12
CA GLU A 75 -15.71 -17.37 -3.86
C GLU A 75 -15.62 -18.19 -5.15
N THR A 76 -16.59 -18.01 -6.05
CA THR A 76 -16.60 -18.65 -7.37
C THR A 76 -15.36 -18.27 -8.18
N TYR A 77 -15.02 -16.98 -8.21
CA TYR A 77 -13.85 -16.48 -8.91
C TYR A 77 -12.54 -17.00 -8.29
N ARG A 78 -12.45 -17.04 -6.96
CA ARG A 78 -11.31 -17.60 -6.22
C ARG A 78 -11.10 -19.07 -6.56
N ALA A 79 -12.16 -19.87 -6.59
CA ALA A 79 -12.09 -21.29 -6.94
C ALA A 79 -11.54 -21.49 -8.37
N LYS A 80 -12.00 -20.66 -9.32
CA LYS A 80 -11.51 -20.68 -10.71
C LYS A 80 -9.99 -20.41 -10.79
N ILE A 81 -9.50 -19.38 -10.09
CA ILE A 81 -8.07 -19.06 -10.06
C ILE A 81 -7.28 -20.21 -9.43
N GLN A 82 -7.76 -20.75 -8.30
CA GLN A 82 -7.08 -21.85 -7.61
C GLN A 82 -6.98 -23.12 -8.48
N GLN A 83 -8.03 -23.44 -9.23
CA GLN A 83 -8.01 -24.54 -10.19
C GLN A 83 -6.97 -24.32 -11.29
N ALA A 84 -6.91 -23.12 -11.88
CA ALA A 84 -5.94 -22.78 -12.91
C ALA A 84 -4.49 -22.85 -12.40
N ALA A 85 -4.24 -22.35 -11.18
CA ALA A 85 -2.92 -22.42 -10.55
C ALA A 85 -2.45 -23.87 -10.32
N ARG A 86 -3.36 -24.75 -9.85
CA ARG A 86 -3.05 -26.18 -9.67
C ARG A 86 -2.74 -26.88 -10.99
N ALA A 87 -3.50 -26.59 -12.04
CA ALA A 87 -3.27 -27.16 -13.37
C ALA A 87 -1.90 -26.75 -13.94
N ALA A 88 -1.50 -25.48 -13.80
CA ALA A 88 -0.19 -25.00 -14.23
C ALA A 88 0.96 -25.65 -13.46
N ALA A 89 0.80 -25.82 -12.13
CA ALA A 89 1.80 -26.50 -11.31
C ALA A 89 1.93 -28.00 -11.65
N GLY A 90 0.82 -28.67 -11.99
CA GLY A 90 0.80 -30.09 -12.37
C GLY A 90 1.23 -30.39 -13.81
N GLY A 91 1.29 -29.38 -14.68
CA GLY A 91 1.76 -29.50 -16.06
C GLY A 91 3.29 -29.34 -16.24
N SER A 92 4.03 -29.18 -15.15
CA SER A 92 5.50 -28.99 -15.15
C SER A 92 6.28 -30.31 -14.96
N SER A 93 5.77 -31.44 -15.43
CA SER A 93 6.45 -32.75 -15.42
C SER A 93 6.69 -33.28 -16.82
#